data_AF-A0A959QG64-F1
#
_entry.id   AF-A0A959QG64-F1
#
_cell.length_a   1.000
_cell.length_b   1.000
_cell.length_c   1.000
_cell.angle_alpha   90.00
_cell.angle_beta   90.00
_cell.angle_gamma   90.00
#
_symmetry.space_group_name_H-M   'P 1'
#
loop_
_entity.id
_entity.type
_entity.pdbx_description
1 polymer ?
#
loop_
_entity_poly.entity_id
_entity_poly.type
_entity_poly.pdbx_seq_one_letter_code
_entity_poly.pdbx_strand_id
1 'polypeptide(L)'
;QLVQRVESFALASSGTFTKGALVVGIDPEKEDRLTKTRSRIAQGDYLQNGDEGALIAEGLAKYLKVNLGDTLILISQGYHGINAAGKFPVRGLVHFGSPELNKQMIYIDLEKAKWFYGTEGLVTTLVVDTDDPGAIRKTVAMIRQELGDEYEALDYQEMMPDLMQAREVDTAGAQVILLVLYLIIGFGIFGTILMMVKEREYEFGILKAIGMHTSQLNLMLWLETIFLGIIGTIGGIIFSFPIVYHFYKNPIEMTGDMASAYEKFGVEPVLPASIDPGIFLSQALVVFLMITVLAIYPMFKIKNLKPVEAMRA
;
A
#
# COMPACT_ATOMS: atom_id res chain seq x y z
N GLN A 1 -4.48 -20.08 -0.18
CA GLN A 1 -4.28 -21.04 -1.29
C GLN A 1 -2.81 -21.41 -1.40
N LEU A 2 -2.47 -22.54 -2.01
CA LEU A 2 -1.08 -22.99 -2.20
C LEU A 2 -0.78 -23.17 -3.69
N VAL A 3 0.26 -22.50 -4.17
CA VAL A 3 0.71 -22.58 -5.57
C VAL A 3 2.17 -23.04 -5.61
N GLN A 4 2.45 -24.04 -6.42
CA GLN A 4 3.80 -24.58 -6.59
C GLN A 4 4.49 -23.91 -7.77
N ARG A 5 5.78 -23.62 -7.62
CA ARG A 5 6.60 -23.10 -8.70
C ARG A 5 7.97 -23.77 -8.75
N VAL A 6 8.53 -23.79 -9.95
CA VAL A 6 9.94 -24.09 -10.20
C VAL A 6 10.56 -22.85 -10.83
N GLU A 7 11.41 -22.18 -10.08
CA GLU A 7 12.01 -20.90 -10.44
C GLU A 7 13.51 -21.07 -10.58
N SER A 8 14.04 -20.78 -11.76
CA SER A 8 15.48 -20.73 -11.99
C SER A 8 15.79 -19.88 -13.22
N PHE A 9 17.04 -19.43 -13.30
CA PHE A 9 17.51 -18.65 -14.44
C PHE A 9 17.94 -19.56 -15.58
N ALA A 10 17.65 -19.13 -16.80
CA ALA A 10 18.13 -19.77 -18.03
C ALA A 10 18.61 -18.70 -19.00
N LEU A 11 19.55 -19.07 -19.88
CA LEU A 11 19.90 -18.28 -21.05
C LEU A 11 18.84 -18.53 -22.12
N ALA A 12 18.05 -17.49 -22.39
CA ALA A 12 17.09 -17.48 -23.48
C ALA A 12 17.77 -17.03 -24.78
N SER A 13 17.61 -17.81 -25.84
CA SER A 13 18.28 -17.61 -27.12
C SER A 13 17.30 -17.71 -28.28
N SER A 14 17.41 -16.76 -29.22
CA SER A 14 16.77 -16.79 -30.53
C SER A 14 17.73 -16.29 -31.60
N GLY A 15 18.14 -17.17 -32.51
CA GLY A 15 19.14 -16.86 -33.53
C GLY A 15 20.46 -16.39 -32.91
N THR A 16 20.81 -15.11 -33.13
CA THR A 16 22.04 -14.48 -32.61
C THR A 16 21.83 -13.70 -31.31
N PHE A 17 20.59 -13.55 -30.84
CA PHE A 17 20.26 -12.79 -29.63
C PHE A 17 20.15 -13.73 -28.44
N THR A 18 20.86 -13.41 -27.36
CA THR A 18 20.82 -14.16 -26.11
C THR A 18 20.63 -13.21 -24.93
N LYS A 19 19.88 -13.65 -23.92
CA LYS A 19 19.70 -12.89 -22.68
C LYS A 19 19.39 -13.83 -21.52
N GLY A 20 19.89 -13.50 -20.33
CA GLY A 20 19.44 -14.15 -19.10
C GLY A 20 17.95 -13.90 -18.88
N ALA A 21 17.22 -14.96 -18.58
CA ALA A 21 15.79 -14.93 -18.33
C ALA A 21 15.47 -15.72 -17.06
N LEU A 22 14.52 -15.23 -16.27
CA LEU A 22 13.93 -15.97 -15.16
C LEU A 22 12.81 -16.84 -15.74
N VAL A 23 13.00 -18.15 -15.67
CA VAL A 23 12.01 -19.13 -16.11
C VAL A 23 11.27 -19.65 -14.90
N VAL A 24 9.95 -19.50 -14.92
CA VAL A 24 9.08 -19.92 -13.84
C VAL A 24 8.10 -20.96 -14.37
N GLY A 25 8.19 -22.16 -13.82
CA GLY A 25 7.21 -23.23 -14.02
C GLY A 25 5.98 -22.96 -13.17
N ILE A 26 4.82 -22.86 -13.80
CA ILE A 26 3.55 -22.52 -13.14
C ILE A 26 2.46 -23.53 -13.46
N ASP A 27 1.53 -23.69 -12.53
CA ASP A 27 0.20 -24.25 -12.78
C ASP A 27 -0.68 -23.10 -13.31
N PRO A 28 -1.02 -23.05 -14.62
CA PRO A 28 -1.64 -21.87 -15.22
C PRO A 28 -2.97 -21.47 -14.56
N GLU A 29 -3.77 -22.44 -14.10
CA GLU A 29 -5.05 -22.11 -13.47
C GLU A 29 -4.89 -21.52 -12.07
N LYS A 30 -3.97 -22.05 -11.27
CA LYS A 30 -3.70 -21.54 -9.93
C LYS A 30 -2.96 -20.21 -9.97
N GLU A 31 -2.01 -20.07 -10.90
CA GLU A 31 -1.24 -18.86 -11.08
C GLU A 31 -2.13 -17.71 -11.56
N ASP A 32 -3.06 -17.95 -12.49
CA ASP A 32 -3.99 -16.91 -12.94
C ASP A 32 -4.92 -16.41 -11.82
N ARG A 33 -5.33 -17.29 -10.90
CA ARG A 33 -6.12 -16.87 -9.72
C ARG A 33 -5.33 -15.93 -8.80
N LEU A 34 -4.03 -16.15 -8.68
CA LEU A 34 -3.15 -15.37 -7.82
C LEU A 34 -2.76 -14.02 -8.46
N THR A 35 -2.27 -14.07 -9.71
CA THR A 35 -1.62 -12.91 -10.35
C THR A 35 -2.46 -12.28 -11.46
N LYS A 36 -3.61 -12.88 -11.82
CA LYS A 36 -4.45 -12.45 -12.95
C LYS A 36 -3.66 -12.27 -14.24
N THR A 37 -2.67 -13.13 -14.45
CA THR A 37 -1.74 -13.04 -15.58
C THR A 37 -2.48 -13.09 -16.93
N ARG A 38 -3.62 -13.78 -17.00
CA ARG A 38 -4.41 -13.90 -18.24
C ARG A 38 -4.94 -12.57 -18.75
N SER A 39 -5.29 -11.62 -17.88
CA SER A 39 -5.75 -10.29 -18.30
C SER A 39 -4.60 -9.38 -18.78
N ARG A 40 -3.35 -9.82 -18.62
CA ARG A 40 -2.14 -9.08 -18.99
C ARG A 40 -1.48 -9.59 -20.28
N ILE A 41 -2.13 -10.51 -20.98
CA ILE A 41 -1.67 -11.00 -22.27
C ILE A 41 -1.82 -9.87 -23.30
N ALA A 42 -0.70 -9.45 -23.87
CA ALA A 42 -0.69 -8.45 -24.93
C ALA A 42 -1.03 -9.09 -26.28
N GLN A 43 -0.52 -10.31 -26.56
CA GLN A 43 -0.71 -11.02 -27.81
C GLN A 43 -0.68 -12.55 -27.59
N GLY A 44 -1.48 -13.30 -28.36
CA GLY A 44 -1.50 -14.77 -28.32
C GLY A 44 -2.40 -15.34 -27.23
N ASP A 45 -2.16 -16.60 -26.86
CA ASP A 45 -2.99 -17.37 -25.93
C ASP A 45 -2.28 -17.61 -24.60
N TYR A 46 -3.08 -17.75 -23.53
CA TYR A 46 -2.57 -18.16 -22.21
C TYR A 46 -2.14 -19.63 -22.22
N LEU A 47 -1.25 -19.99 -21.28
CA LEU A 47 -0.86 -21.38 -21.05
C LEU A 47 -2.02 -22.22 -20.53
N GLN A 48 -2.03 -23.47 -20.93
CA GLN A 48 -2.88 -24.54 -20.42
C GLN A 48 -1.99 -25.62 -19.79
N ASN A 49 -2.55 -26.38 -18.85
CA ASN A 49 -1.85 -27.49 -18.23
C ASN A 49 -1.37 -28.50 -19.29
N GLY A 50 -0.07 -28.81 -19.28
CA GLY A 50 0.56 -29.72 -20.24
C GLY A 50 0.95 -29.07 -21.59
N ASP A 51 0.80 -27.76 -21.75
CA ASP A 51 1.28 -27.07 -22.94
C ASP A 51 2.81 -27.18 -23.08
N GLU A 52 3.28 -27.25 -24.33
CA GLU A 52 4.72 -27.23 -24.64
C GLU A 52 5.26 -25.82 -24.85
N GLY A 53 4.37 -24.83 -24.93
CA GLY A 53 4.73 -23.45 -25.20
C GLY A 53 5.24 -22.68 -23.99
N ALA A 54 5.76 -21.49 -24.25
CA ALA A 54 6.15 -20.52 -23.23
C ALA A 54 5.38 -19.21 -23.39
N LEU A 55 5.05 -18.56 -22.27
CA LEU A 55 4.69 -17.14 -22.25
C LEU A 55 5.94 -16.34 -22.01
N ILE A 56 6.17 -15.34 -22.85
CA ILE A 56 7.36 -14.51 -22.78
C ILE A 56 6.95 -13.10 -22.44
N ALA A 57 7.70 -12.46 -21.55
CA ALA A 57 7.52 -11.04 -21.29
C ALA A 57 7.76 -10.20 -22.56
N GLU A 58 6.89 -9.23 -22.82
CA GLU A 58 6.93 -8.42 -24.05
C GLU A 58 8.28 -7.73 -24.26
N GLY A 59 8.90 -7.21 -23.19
CA GLY A 59 10.21 -6.58 -23.25
C GLY A 59 11.35 -7.55 -23.60
N LEU A 60 11.28 -8.78 -23.11
CA LEU A 60 12.21 -9.86 -23.47
C LEU A 60 12.02 -10.28 -24.92
N ALA A 61 10.77 -10.45 -25.36
CA ALA A 61 10.45 -10.82 -26.74
C ALA A 61 10.96 -9.78 -27.76
N LYS A 62 10.79 -8.48 -27.46
CA LYS A 62 11.34 -7.39 -28.27
C LYS A 62 12.86 -7.43 -28.38
N TYR A 63 13.55 -7.74 -27.28
CA TYR A 63 15.02 -7.85 -27.28
C TYR A 63 15.52 -9.03 -28.11
N LEU A 64 14.87 -10.20 -27.97
CA LEU A 64 15.23 -11.43 -28.69
C LEU A 64 14.69 -11.46 -30.14
N LYS A 65 13.88 -10.47 -30.52
CA LYS A 65 13.19 -10.38 -31.82
C LYS A 65 12.36 -11.62 -32.16
N VAL A 66 11.65 -12.15 -31.15
CA VAL A 66 10.76 -13.32 -31.29
C VAL A 66 9.31 -12.87 -31.37
N ASN A 67 8.54 -13.53 -32.23
CA ASN A 67 7.10 -13.34 -32.39
C ASN A 67 6.35 -14.60 -31.92
N LEU A 68 5.01 -14.51 -31.90
CA LEU A 68 4.15 -15.66 -31.64
C LEU A 68 4.42 -16.79 -32.64
N GLY A 69 4.52 -18.02 -32.12
CA GLY A 69 4.81 -19.22 -32.90
C GLY A 69 6.31 -19.48 -33.15
N ASP A 70 7.19 -18.50 -32.90
CA ASP A 70 8.64 -18.73 -33.00
C ASP A 70 9.12 -19.71 -31.92
N THR A 71 10.29 -20.32 -32.12
CA THR A 71 10.87 -21.24 -31.13
C THR A 71 11.95 -20.56 -30.32
N LEU A 72 11.76 -20.50 -29.00
CA LEU A 72 12.75 -20.06 -28.05
C LEU A 72 13.61 -21.23 -27.59
N ILE A 73 14.93 -21.04 -27.54
CA ILE A 73 15.86 -22.01 -26.97
C ILE A 73 16.22 -21.55 -25.55
N LEU A 74 15.97 -22.40 -24.56
CA LEU A 74 16.39 -22.17 -23.18
C LEU A 74 17.56 -23.09 -22.85
N ILE A 75 18.61 -22.53 -22.27
CA ILE A 75 19.81 -23.26 -21.84
C ILE A 75 20.09 -22.91 -20.38
N SER A 76 20.16 -23.90 -19.51
CA SER A 76 20.48 -23.73 -18.10
C SER A 76 21.20 -24.97 -17.55
N GLN A 77 21.52 -24.93 -16.26
CA GLN A 77 21.94 -26.09 -15.48
C GLN A 77 20.80 -26.45 -14.52
N GLY A 78 20.26 -27.65 -14.71
CA GLY A 78 19.27 -28.25 -13.83
C GLY A 78 19.88 -28.76 -12.53
N TYR A 79 19.03 -29.42 -11.75
CA TYR A 79 19.38 -30.04 -10.48
C TYR A 79 20.56 -31.02 -10.65
N HIS A 80 21.51 -30.96 -9.71
CA HIS A 80 22.74 -31.78 -9.74
C HIS A 80 23.61 -31.60 -11.01
N GLY A 81 23.51 -30.44 -11.68
CA GLY A 81 24.36 -30.11 -12.82
C GLY A 81 23.95 -30.79 -14.13
N ILE A 82 22.73 -31.32 -14.20
CA ILE A 82 22.15 -31.85 -15.44
C ILE A 82 22.03 -30.71 -16.45
N ASN A 83 22.38 -30.96 -17.70
CA ASN A 83 22.25 -29.96 -18.75
C ASN A 83 20.75 -29.76 -19.10
N ALA A 84 20.24 -28.56 -18.85
CA ALA A 84 18.86 -28.19 -19.13
C ALA A 84 18.81 -27.43 -20.46
N ALA A 85 18.52 -28.12 -21.56
CA ALA A 85 18.38 -27.52 -22.87
C ALA A 85 17.05 -27.90 -23.51
N GLY A 86 16.22 -26.90 -23.82
CA GLY A 86 14.86 -27.11 -24.28
C GLY A 86 14.46 -26.11 -25.36
N LYS A 87 13.54 -26.53 -26.23
CA LYS A 87 12.93 -25.71 -27.26
C LYS A 87 11.47 -25.49 -26.90
N PHE A 88 11.06 -24.24 -26.81
CA PHE A 88 9.71 -23.86 -26.39
C PHE A 88 9.10 -22.92 -27.43
N PRO A 89 8.00 -23.31 -28.10
CA PRO A 89 7.29 -22.39 -28.98
C PRO A 89 6.68 -21.23 -28.18
N VAL A 90 6.75 -20.01 -28.71
CA VAL A 90 6.16 -18.83 -28.08
C VAL A 90 4.65 -18.88 -28.27
N ARG A 91 3.91 -19.12 -27.18
CA ARG A 91 2.45 -19.20 -27.22
C ARG A 91 1.76 -17.86 -27.01
N GLY A 92 2.37 -17.02 -26.17
CA GLY A 92 1.79 -15.74 -25.77
C GLY A 92 2.86 -14.75 -25.31
N LEU A 93 2.57 -13.47 -25.50
CA LEU A 93 3.36 -12.36 -25.00
C LEU A 93 2.59 -11.67 -23.86
N VAL A 94 3.22 -11.55 -22.71
CA VAL A 94 2.61 -10.99 -21.49
C VAL A 94 3.29 -9.67 -21.14
N HIS A 95 2.49 -8.69 -20.73
CA HIS A 95 3.00 -7.42 -20.24
C HIS A 95 3.03 -7.42 -18.70
N PHE A 96 4.22 -7.32 -18.13
CA PHE A 96 4.39 -7.18 -16.68
C PHE A 96 4.55 -5.71 -16.30
N GLY A 97 3.87 -5.26 -15.25
CA GLY A 97 3.95 -3.88 -14.77
C GLY A 97 5.34 -3.50 -14.24
N SER A 98 6.13 -4.47 -13.76
CA SER A 98 7.55 -4.24 -13.44
C SER A 98 8.40 -4.28 -14.71
N PRO A 99 9.15 -3.21 -15.05
CA PRO A 99 10.09 -3.21 -16.16
C PRO A 99 11.15 -4.30 -16.05
N GLU A 100 11.52 -4.69 -14.82
CA GLU A 100 12.54 -5.72 -14.59
C GLU A 100 11.99 -7.11 -14.92
N LEU A 101 10.78 -7.43 -14.45
CA LEU A 101 10.08 -8.66 -14.86
C LEU A 101 9.78 -8.66 -16.36
N ASN A 102 9.33 -7.52 -16.92
CA ASN A 102 9.00 -7.41 -18.34
C ASN A 102 10.22 -7.62 -19.26
N LYS A 103 11.45 -7.49 -18.74
CA LYS A 103 12.70 -7.65 -19.48
C LYS A 103 13.28 -9.06 -19.45
N GLN A 104 12.84 -9.93 -18.53
CA GLN A 104 13.50 -11.21 -18.31
C GLN A 104 12.56 -12.39 -17.98
N MET A 105 11.26 -12.17 -17.78
CA MET A 105 10.38 -13.23 -17.30
C MET A 105 9.86 -14.15 -18.42
N ILE A 106 9.84 -15.45 -18.14
CA ILE A 106 9.28 -16.50 -18.98
C ILE A 106 8.45 -17.44 -18.11
N TYR A 107 7.20 -17.70 -18.50
CA TYR A 107 6.40 -18.77 -17.91
C TYR A 107 6.36 -20.00 -18.81
N ILE A 108 6.47 -21.17 -18.19
CA ILE A 108 6.23 -22.47 -18.82
C ILE A 108 5.35 -23.31 -17.88
N ASP A 109 4.76 -24.38 -18.40
CA ASP A 109 4.02 -25.33 -17.58
C ASP A 109 4.91 -25.96 -16.49
N LEU A 110 4.34 -26.18 -15.30
CA LEU A 110 5.06 -26.71 -14.13
C LEU A 110 5.73 -28.06 -14.41
N GLU A 111 5.06 -28.97 -15.09
CA GLU A 111 5.62 -30.30 -15.39
C GLU A 111 6.75 -30.20 -16.42
N LYS A 112 6.61 -29.29 -17.39
CA LYS A 112 7.69 -28.98 -18.33
C LYS A 112 8.90 -28.34 -17.64
N ALA A 113 8.69 -27.48 -16.63
CA ALA A 113 9.78 -26.91 -15.85
C ALA A 113 10.52 -27.98 -15.04
N LYS A 114 9.78 -28.90 -14.40
CA LYS A 114 10.38 -30.04 -13.67
C LYS A 114 11.21 -30.92 -14.58
N TRP A 115 10.70 -31.23 -15.77
CA TRP A 115 11.46 -31.97 -16.78
C TRP A 115 12.70 -31.19 -17.24
N PHE A 116 12.54 -29.91 -17.58
CA PHE A 116 13.62 -29.05 -18.08
C PHE A 116 14.77 -28.94 -17.08
N TYR A 117 14.46 -28.73 -15.80
CA TYR A 117 15.47 -28.61 -14.74
C TYR A 117 15.85 -29.94 -14.07
N GLY A 118 15.28 -31.07 -14.48
CA GLY A 118 15.54 -32.37 -13.85
C GLY A 118 15.11 -32.44 -12.37
N THR A 119 14.09 -31.67 -12.00
CA THR A 119 13.53 -31.60 -10.63
C THR A 119 12.22 -32.39 -10.53
N GLU A 120 12.18 -33.60 -11.11
CA GLU A 120 11.00 -34.46 -11.01
C GLU A 120 10.66 -34.75 -9.53
N GLY A 121 9.42 -34.44 -9.13
CA GLY A 121 8.98 -34.56 -7.74
C GLY A 121 9.48 -33.46 -6.78
N LEU A 122 10.26 -32.49 -7.25
CA LEU A 122 10.77 -31.36 -6.46
C LEU A 122 10.23 -30.02 -6.98
N VAL A 123 10.11 -29.06 -6.07
CA VAL A 123 9.72 -27.67 -6.36
C VAL A 123 10.67 -26.73 -5.63
N THR A 124 10.91 -25.54 -6.20
CA THR A 124 11.79 -24.55 -5.57
C THR A 124 11.02 -23.66 -4.61
N THR A 125 9.78 -23.34 -4.96
CA THR A 125 9.02 -22.28 -4.28
C THR A 125 7.58 -22.73 -4.07
N LEU A 126 7.07 -22.51 -2.86
CA LEU A 126 5.66 -22.64 -2.50
C LEU A 126 5.11 -21.27 -2.16
N VAL A 127 4.16 -20.79 -2.97
CA VAL A 127 3.49 -19.52 -2.72
C VAL A 127 2.21 -19.79 -1.92
N VAL A 128 2.14 -19.21 -0.73
CA VAL A 128 0.99 -19.31 0.16
C VAL A 128 0.25 -17.98 0.15
N ASP A 129 -0.97 -17.99 -0.37
CA ASP A 129 -1.85 -16.83 -0.37
C ASP A 129 -2.83 -16.91 0.80
N THR A 130 -3.01 -15.82 1.54
CA THR A 130 -3.89 -15.74 2.71
C THR A 130 -4.93 -14.65 2.54
N ASP A 131 -6.19 -14.97 2.79
CA ASP A 131 -7.30 -14.01 2.61
C ASP A 131 -7.26 -12.83 3.61
N ASP A 132 -6.59 -13.00 4.76
CA ASP A 132 -6.43 -11.97 5.79
C ASP A 132 -4.97 -11.48 5.87
N PRO A 133 -4.69 -10.23 5.45
CA PRO A 133 -3.37 -9.62 5.58
C PRO A 133 -2.85 -9.57 7.02
N GLY A 134 -3.74 -9.48 8.01
CA GLY A 134 -3.37 -9.47 9.44
C GLY A 134 -2.90 -10.82 9.96
N ALA A 135 -3.21 -11.91 9.25
CA ALA A 135 -2.80 -13.26 9.61
C ALA A 135 -1.42 -13.65 9.06
N ILE A 136 -0.90 -12.94 8.04
CA ILE A 136 0.35 -13.29 7.33
C ILE A 136 1.51 -13.56 8.30
N ARG A 137 1.80 -12.62 9.21
CA ARG A 137 2.91 -12.76 10.17
C ARG A 137 2.76 -13.99 11.08
N LYS A 138 1.53 -14.30 11.51
CA LYS A 138 1.25 -15.49 12.32
C LYS A 138 1.42 -16.76 11.50
N THR A 139 0.93 -16.76 10.26
CA THR A 139 1.06 -17.88 9.33
C THR A 139 2.52 -18.19 9.01
N VAL A 140 3.32 -17.17 8.69
CA VAL A 140 4.77 -17.33 8.45
C VAL A 140 5.47 -17.89 9.69
N ALA A 141 5.15 -17.41 10.89
CA ALA A 141 5.71 -17.94 12.13
C ALA A 141 5.36 -19.42 12.37
N MET A 142 4.11 -19.81 12.09
CA MET A 142 3.69 -21.22 12.19
C MET A 142 4.43 -22.09 11.16
N ILE A 143 4.54 -21.64 9.92
CA ILE A 143 5.24 -22.33 8.83
C ILE A 143 6.73 -22.53 9.20
N ARG A 144 7.40 -21.49 9.71
CA ARG A 144 8.80 -21.59 10.18
C ARG A 144 8.95 -22.61 11.31
N GLN A 145 8.01 -22.64 12.24
CA GLN A 145 8.05 -23.58 13.36
C GLN A 145 7.87 -25.04 12.91
N GLU A 146 7.05 -25.28 11.88
CA GLU A 146 6.73 -26.63 11.40
C GLU A 146 7.80 -27.18 10.42
N LEU A 147 8.35 -26.33 9.55
CA LEU A 147 9.34 -26.74 8.54
C LEU A 147 10.79 -26.72 9.04
N GLY A 148 11.06 -26.03 10.15
CA GLY A 148 12.41 -25.91 10.72
C GLY A 148 13.35 -25.05 9.88
N ASP A 149 14.66 -25.17 10.13
CA ASP A 149 15.70 -24.31 9.53
C ASP A 149 16.13 -24.73 8.11
N GLU A 150 15.61 -25.85 7.59
CA GLU A 150 15.95 -26.35 6.25
C GLU A 150 15.25 -25.55 5.14
N TYR A 151 14.13 -24.90 5.45
CA TYR A 151 13.33 -24.13 4.50
C TYR A 151 13.20 -22.68 4.95
N GLU A 152 13.30 -21.77 3.99
CA GLU A 152 13.10 -20.34 4.24
C GLU A 152 11.66 -19.94 3.92
N ALA A 153 10.90 -19.57 4.95
CA ALA A 153 9.58 -18.97 4.78
C ALA A 153 9.70 -17.46 4.91
N LEU A 154 9.46 -16.74 3.81
CA LEU A 154 9.57 -15.28 3.72
C LEU A 154 8.19 -14.62 3.62
N ASP A 155 8.02 -13.54 4.37
CA ASP A 155 6.88 -12.61 4.20
C ASP A 155 7.13 -11.70 2.98
N TYR A 156 6.08 -11.22 2.31
CA TYR A 156 6.21 -10.22 1.24
C TYR A 156 6.97 -8.97 1.71
N GLN A 157 6.85 -8.62 2.99
CA GLN A 157 7.59 -7.51 3.60
C GLN A 157 9.11 -7.76 3.63
N GLU A 158 9.51 -9.01 3.88
CA GLU A 158 10.91 -9.44 3.91
C GLU A 158 11.47 -9.64 2.49
N MET A 159 10.62 -10.04 1.54
CA MET A 159 10.99 -10.16 0.12
C MET A 159 11.19 -8.79 -0.56
N MET A 160 10.57 -7.73 -0.06
CA MET A 160 10.62 -6.39 -0.64
C MET A 160 10.98 -5.31 0.40
N PRO A 161 12.17 -5.39 1.04
CA PRO A 161 12.55 -4.50 2.13
C PRO A 161 12.65 -3.04 1.67
N ASP A 162 13.10 -2.79 0.44
CA ASP A 162 13.21 -1.45 -0.14
C ASP A 162 11.84 -0.77 -0.26
N LEU A 163 10.79 -1.52 -0.61
CA LEU A 163 9.43 -1.00 -0.67
C LEU A 163 8.88 -0.69 0.72
N MET A 164 9.18 -1.54 1.71
CA MET A 164 8.78 -1.31 3.10
C MET A 164 9.47 -0.06 3.64
N GLN A 165 10.77 0.09 3.40
CA GLN A 165 11.52 1.27 3.80
C GLN A 165 10.98 2.54 3.13
N ALA A 166 10.68 2.49 1.83
CA ALA A 166 10.10 3.63 1.12
C ALA A 166 8.74 4.02 1.71
N ARG A 167 7.88 3.04 2.05
CA ARG A 167 6.60 3.26 2.73
C ARG A 167 6.76 3.87 4.12
N GLU A 168 7.73 3.41 4.90
CA GLU A 168 8.02 3.95 6.22
C GLU A 168 8.49 5.41 6.15
N VAL A 169 9.39 5.74 5.22
CA VAL A 169 9.87 7.11 5.00
C VAL A 169 8.73 8.03 4.55
N ASP A 170 7.89 7.58 3.61
CA ASP A 170 6.71 8.31 3.16
C ASP A 170 5.72 8.57 4.32
N THR A 171 5.44 7.55 5.12
CA THR A 171 4.55 7.66 6.29
C THR A 171 5.12 8.61 7.34
N ALA A 172 6.41 8.51 7.66
CA ALA A 172 7.07 9.40 8.61
C ALA A 172 7.09 10.85 8.10
N GLY A 173 7.34 11.07 6.81
CA GLY A 173 7.26 12.37 6.17
C GLY A 173 5.85 12.99 6.26
N ALA A 174 4.82 12.19 5.97
CA ALA A 174 3.43 12.61 6.10
C ALA A 174 3.08 12.98 7.55
N GLN A 175 3.56 12.22 8.54
CA GLN A 175 3.36 12.53 9.96
C GLN A 175 3.98 13.87 10.38
N VAL A 176 5.18 14.21 9.88
CA VAL A 176 5.81 15.50 10.15
C VAL A 176 4.99 16.65 9.58
N ILE A 177 4.50 16.51 8.34
CA ILE A 177 3.65 17.53 7.70
C ILE A 177 2.34 17.68 8.48
N LEU A 178 1.70 16.57 8.89
CA LEU A 178 0.49 16.59 9.70
C LEU A 178 0.71 17.26 11.05
N LEU A 179 1.85 17.04 11.71
CA LEU A 179 2.20 17.70 12.96
C LEU A 179 2.28 19.23 12.78
N VAL A 180 2.97 19.70 11.74
CA VAL A 180 3.06 21.13 11.44
C VAL A 180 1.66 21.71 11.16
N LEU A 181 0.84 20.98 10.41
CA LEU A 181 -0.53 21.38 10.11
C LEU A 181 -1.38 21.49 11.38
N TYR A 182 -1.30 20.52 12.30
CA TYR A 182 -1.99 20.56 13.58
C TYR A 182 -1.52 21.71 14.47
N LEU A 183 -0.24 22.07 14.44
CA LEU A 183 0.24 23.25 15.16
C LEU A 183 -0.40 24.53 14.61
N ILE A 184 -0.42 24.72 13.29
CA ILE A 184 -1.02 25.89 12.64
C ILE A 184 -2.52 25.99 12.96
N ILE A 185 -3.26 24.89 12.78
CA ILE A 185 -4.69 24.82 13.09
C ILE A 185 -4.92 25.06 14.59
N GLY A 186 -4.08 24.47 15.44
CA GLY A 186 -4.14 24.62 16.89
C GLY A 186 -4.01 26.07 17.34
N PHE A 187 -3.05 26.82 16.78
CA PHE A 187 -2.90 28.26 17.06
C PHE A 187 -4.13 29.06 16.60
N GLY A 188 -4.69 28.73 15.43
CA GLY A 188 -5.91 29.36 14.94
C GLY A 188 -7.09 29.14 15.88
N ILE A 189 -7.38 27.87 16.20
CA ILE A 189 -8.47 27.49 17.12
C ILE A 189 -8.27 28.13 18.50
N PHE A 190 -7.05 28.06 19.04
CA PHE A 190 -6.72 28.64 20.33
C PHE A 190 -6.99 30.15 20.36
N GLY A 191 -6.56 30.87 19.33
CA GLY A 191 -6.82 32.30 19.19
C GLY A 191 -8.30 32.62 19.17
N THR A 192 -9.09 31.87 18.40
CA THR A 192 -10.54 32.05 18.32
C THR A 192 -11.24 31.78 19.65
N ILE A 193 -10.90 30.68 20.34
CA ILE A 193 -11.49 30.36 21.65
C ILE A 193 -11.11 31.44 22.68
N LEU A 194 -9.86 31.88 22.68
CA LEU A 194 -9.40 32.91 23.62
C LEU A 194 -10.12 34.24 23.39
N MET A 195 -10.33 34.63 22.13
CA MET A 195 -11.07 35.83 21.76
C MET A 195 -12.54 35.73 22.16
N MET A 196 -13.20 34.60 21.86
CA MET A 196 -14.59 34.34 22.26
C MET A 196 -14.78 34.46 23.78
N VAL A 197 -13.85 33.92 24.57
CA VAL A 197 -13.88 34.02 26.04
C VAL A 197 -13.68 35.47 26.50
N LYS A 198 -12.82 36.22 25.81
CA LYS A 198 -12.53 37.62 26.14
C LYS A 198 -13.70 38.55 25.85
N GLU A 199 -14.37 38.38 24.72
CA GLU A 199 -15.56 39.17 24.38
C GLU A 199 -16.71 38.95 25.39
N ARG A 200 -16.78 37.75 25.98
CA ARG A 200 -17.82 37.37 26.96
C ARG A 200 -17.36 37.46 28.42
N GLU A 201 -16.21 38.08 28.68
CA GLU A 201 -15.63 38.20 30.03
C GLU A 201 -16.54 38.97 30.99
N TYR A 202 -17.21 40.02 30.51
CA TYR A 202 -18.19 40.80 31.26
C TYR A 202 -19.40 39.94 31.69
N GLU A 203 -19.96 39.13 30.77
CA GLU A 203 -21.09 38.24 31.03
C GLU A 203 -20.72 37.19 32.09
N PHE A 204 -19.54 36.58 31.97
CA PHE A 204 -19.00 35.64 32.94
C PHE A 204 -18.80 36.29 34.32
N GLY A 205 -18.40 37.56 34.35
CA GLY A 205 -18.31 38.37 35.56
C GLY A 205 -19.65 38.52 36.29
N ILE A 206 -20.72 38.83 35.55
CA ILE A 206 -22.08 38.95 36.10
C ILE A 206 -22.58 37.62 36.63
N LEU A 207 -22.44 36.54 35.86
CA LEU A 207 -22.89 35.20 36.28
C LEU A 207 -22.20 34.75 37.58
N LYS A 208 -20.89 35.02 37.70
CA LYS A 208 -20.13 34.74 38.92
C LYS A 208 -20.55 35.63 40.10
N ALA A 209 -20.94 36.88 39.86
CA ALA A 209 -21.44 37.80 40.89
C ALA A 209 -22.84 37.40 41.41
N ILE A 210 -23.69 36.82 40.56
CA ILE A 210 -25.03 36.30 40.94
C ILE A 210 -24.92 34.96 41.70
N GLY A 211 -23.72 34.37 41.78
CA GLY A 211 -23.44 33.16 42.58
C GLY A 211 -23.32 31.87 41.77
N MET A 212 -23.19 31.95 40.44
CA MET A 212 -22.97 30.77 39.61
C MET A 212 -21.63 30.09 39.96
N HIS A 213 -21.66 28.77 40.14
CA HIS A 213 -20.46 28.03 40.49
C HIS A 213 -19.50 27.95 39.29
N THR A 214 -18.20 28.11 39.53
CA THR A 214 -17.17 28.15 38.47
C THR A 214 -17.10 26.86 37.64
N SER A 215 -17.48 25.71 38.22
CA SER A 215 -17.59 24.46 37.46
C SER A 215 -18.71 24.48 36.42
N GLN A 216 -19.83 25.14 36.70
CA GLN A 216 -20.95 25.26 35.75
C GLN A 216 -20.54 26.14 34.57
N LEU A 217 -19.77 27.20 34.84
CA LEU A 217 -19.24 28.10 33.82
C LEU A 217 -18.23 27.38 32.90
N ASN A 218 -17.32 26.60 33.49
CA ASN A 218 -16.37 25.80 32.73
C ASN A 218 -17.07 24.70 31.90
N LEU A 219 -18.09 24.05 32.45
CA LEU A 219 -18.88 23.05 31.72
C LEU A 219 -19.62 23.67 30.53
N MET A 220 -20.21 24.85 30.70
CA MET A 220 -20.86 25.59 29.62
C MET A 220 -19.88 25.87 28.48
N LEU A 221 -18.71 26.43 28.80
CA LEU A 221 -17.67 26.72 27.80
C LEU A 221 -17.18 25.46 27.11
N TRP A 222 -16.97 24.37 27.86
CA TRP A 222 -16.53 23.10 27.31
C TRP A 222 -17.54 22.54 26.31
N LEU A 223 -18.83 22.55 26.69
CA LEU A 223 -19.91 22.11 25.81
C LEU A 223 -19.98 22.97 24.55
N GLU A 224 -19.93 24.30 24.67
CA GLU A 224 -19.91 25.22 23.53
C GLU A 224 -18.75 24.90 22.57
N THR A 225 -17.55 24.70 23.11
CA THR A 225 -16.37 24.38 22.31
C THR A 225 -16.51 23.01 21.63
N ILE A 226 -17.06 22.01 22.31
CA ILE A 226 -17.32 20.69 21.74
C ILE A 226 -18.36 20.75 20.63
N PHE A 227 -19.46 21.48 20.82
CA PHE A 227 -20.48 21.63 19.78
C PHE A 227 -19.91 22.30 18.54
N LEU A 228 -19.09 23.35 18.71
CA LEU A 228 -18.37 23.97 17.60
C LEU A 228 -17.41 22.98 16.91
N GLY A 229 -16.70 22.16 17.68
CA GLY A 229 -15.81 21.13 17.16
C GLY A 229 -16.54 20.05 16.36
N ILE A 230 -17.68 19.56 16.86
CA ILE A 230 -18.51 18.56 16.18
C ILE A 230 -19.06 19.12 14.87
N ILE A 231 -19.64 20.33 14.90
CA ILE A 231 -20.19 20.98 13.71
C ILE A 231 -19.08 21.23 12.68
N GLY A 232 -17.92 21.74 13.12
CA GLY A 232 -16.77 21.97 12.25
C GLY A 232 -16.23 20.70 11.63
N THR A 233 -16.15 19.61 12.40
CA THR A 233 -15.70 18.30 11.91
C THR A 233 -16.68 17.71 10.90
N ILE A 234 -17.98 17.74 11.20
CA ILE A 234 -19.03 17.28 10.26
C ILE A 234 -18.97 18.10 8.97
N GLY A 235 -18.90 19.43 9.08
CA GLY A 235 -18.74 20.31 7.94
C GLY A 235 -17.49 19.97 7.12
N GLY A 236 -16.34 19.79 7.77
CA GLY A 236 -15.08 19.41 7.14
C GLY A 236 -15.15 18.08 6.40
N ILE A 237 -15.81 17.08 6.97
CA ILE A 237 -16.04 15.79 6.31
C ILE A 237 -16.94 15.98 5.07
N ILE A 238 -18.04 16.72 5.19
CA ILE A 238 -18.95 16.99 4.07
C ILE A 238 -18.24 17.73 2.93
N PHE A 239 -17.36 18.69 3.23
CA PHE A 239 -16.62 19.45 2.22
C PHE A 239 -15.46 18.66 1.60
N SER A 240 -14.76 17.83 2.39
CA SER A 240 -13.61 17.04 1.89
C SER A 240 -14.05 15.81 1.10
N PHE A 241 -15.17 15.18 1.46
CA PHE A 241 -15.61 13.93 0.86
C PHE A 241 -15.79 14.00 -0.67
N PRO A 242 -16.42 15.02 -1.28
CA PRO A 242 -16.53 15.13 -2.73
C PRO A 242 -15.18 15.22 -3.44
N ILE A 243 -14.21 15.93 -2.83
CA ILE A 243 -12.86 16.09 -3.39
C ILE A 243 -12.14 14.75 -3.35
N VAL A 244 -12.15 14.06 -2.20
CA VAL A 244 -11.54 12.74 -2.04
C VAL A 244 -12.22 11.72 -2.98
N TYR A 245 -13.54 11.76 -3.10
CA TYR A 245 -14.29 10.88 -3.99
C TYR A 245 -13.96 11.10 -5.46
N HIS A 246 -13.71 12.35 -5.87
CA HIS A 246 -13.23 12.64 -7.23
C HIS A 246 -11.89 11.96 -7.50
N PHE A 247 -10.92 12.09 -6.59
CA PHE A 247 -9.61 11.45 -6.71
C PHE A 247 -9.62 9.93 -6.48
N TYR A 248 -10.66 9.40 -5.83
CA TYR A 248 -10.89 7.95 -5.76
C TYR A 248 -11.31 7.38 -7.11
N LYS A 249 -12.17 8.10 -7.86
CA LYS A 249 -12.59 7.68 -9.21
C LYS A 249 -11.57 7.99 -10.29
N ASN A 250 -10.91 9.14 -10.18
CA ASN A 250 -9.88 9.60 -11.10
C ASN A 250 -8.56 9.69 -10.34
N PRO A 251 -7.87 8.54 -10.12
CA PRO A 251 -6.60 8.53 -9.43
C PRO A 251 -5.59 9.42 -10.16
N ILE A 252 -4.69 10.04 -9.40
CA ILE A 252 -3.64 10.87 -9.98
C ILE A 252 -2.63 9.92 -10.64
N GLU A 253 -2.53 9.99 -11.96
CA GLU A 253 -1.48 9.31 -12.70
C GLU A 253 -0.15 10.04 -12.46
N MET A 254 0.83 9.31 -11.93
CA MET A 254 2.18 9.83 -11.82
C MET A 254 2.79 9.91 -13.21
N THR A 255 3.47 11.01 -13.52
CA THR A 255 4.15 11.21 -14.80
C THR A 255 5.65 11.44 -14.60
N GLY A 256 6.45 11.11 -15.61
CA GLY A 256 7.91 11.33 -15.62
C GLY A 256 8.69 10.36 -14.73
N ASP A 257 9.76 10.86 -14.10
CA ASP A 257 10.72 10.05 -13.34
C ASP A 257 10.07 9.30 -12.17
N MET A 258 9.03 9.88 -11.56
CA MET A 258 8.26 9.24 -10.49
C MET A 258 7.52 7.99 -11.01
N ALA A 259 6.88 8.06 -12.18
CA ALA A 259 6.23 6.89 -12.78
C ALA A 259 7.23 5.74 -12.99
N SER A 260 8.40 6.08 -13.54
CA SER A 260 9.46 5.09 -13.78
C SER A 260 10.01 4.45 -12.49
N ALA A 261 9.99 5.17 -11.36
CA ALA A 261 10.41 4.65 -10.07
C ALA A 261 9.39 3.65 -9.50
N TYR A 262 8.10 3.96 -9.57
CA TYR A 262 7.03 3.05 -9.11
C TYR A 262 6.93 1.81 -10.00
N GLU A 263 7.05 1.97 -11.31
CA GLU A 263 7.10 0.86 -12.26
C GLU A 263 8.25 -0.10 -11.91
N LYS A 264 9.46 0.38 -11.58
CA LYS A 264 10.58 -0.51 -11.19
C LYS A 264 10.21 -1.49 -10.07
N PHE A 265 9.40 -1.05 -9.11
CA PHE A 265 8.93 -1.89 -8.01
C PHE A 265 7.71 -2.75 -8.36
N GLY A 266 7.24 -2.72 -9.61
CA GLY A 266 6.07 -3.48 -10.07
C GLY A 266 4.74 -2.92 -9.58
N VAL A 267 4.73 -1.67 -9.11
CA VAL A 267 3.54 -0.97 -8.63
C VAL A 267 3.03 -0.08 -9.75
N GLU A 268 1.73 -0.13 -10.02
CA GLU A 268 1.11 0.78 -10.98
C GLU A 268 1.33 2.24 -10.53
N PRO A 269 1.76 3.15 -11.42
CA PRO A 269 2.11 4.53 -11.08
C PRO A 269 0.85 5.41 -10.89
N VAL A 270 -0.09 4.94 -10.08
CA VAL A 270 -1.34 5.61 -9.75
C VAL A 270 -1.43 5.84 -8.25
N LEU A 271 -1.87 7.04 -7.87
CA LEU A 271 -2.15 7.38 -6.48
C LEU A 271 -3.67 7.49 -6.27
N PRO A 272 -4.34 6.37 -5.96
CA PRO A 272 -5.75 6.41 -5.59
C PRO A 272 -5.92 7.06 -4.21
N ALA A 273 -6.89 7.95 -4.08
CA ALA A 273 -7.30 8.45 -2.77
C ALA A 273 -8.01 7.34 -1.99
N SER A 274 -7.84 7.25 -0.67
CA SER A 274 -8.58 6.29 0.15
C SER A 274 -9.87 6.92 0.68
N ILE A 275 -10.99 6.19 0.56
CA ILE A 275 -12.30 6.55 1.13
C ILE A 275 -12.60 5.79 2.43
N ASP A 276 -11.58 5.18 3.04
CA ASP A 276 -11.74 4.40 4.26
C ASP A 276 -12.35 5.25 5.39
N PRO A 277 -13.50 4.84 5.98
CA PRO A 277 -14.16 5.60 7.05
C PRO A 277 -13.29 5.80 8.29
N GLY A 278 -12.34 4.90 8.55
CA GLY A 278 -11.40 4.98 9.66
C GLY A 278 -10.46 6.17 9.56
N ILE A 279 -10.11 6.63 8.34
CA ILE A 279 -9.31 7.85 8.15
C ILE A 279 -10.10 9.07 8.62
N PHE A 280 -11.36 9.21 8.19
CA PHE A 280 -12.21 10.32 8.62
C PHE A 280 -12.49 10.28 10.12
N LEU A 281 -12.74 9.11 10.69
CA LEU A 281 -13.03 8.94 12.11
C LEU A 281 -11.81 9.23 12.99
N SER A 282 -10.63 8.76 12.59
CA SER A 282 -9.38 9.04 13.32
C SER A 282 -9.05 10.54 13.29
N GLN A 283 -9.22 11.20 12.14
CA GLN A 283 -9.03 12.65 12.02
C GLN A 283 -10.04 13.44 12.86
N ALA A 284 -11.31 13.05 12.85
CA ALA A 284 -12.35 13.63 13.70
C ALA A 284 -11.99 13.52 15.19
N LEU A 285 -11.49 12.35 15.60
CA LEU A 285 -11.08 12.10 16.98
C LEU A 285 -9.86 12.96 17.37
N VAL A 286 -8.86 13.08 16.50
CA VAL A 286 -7.70 13.94 16.75
C VAL A 286 -8.12 15.40 16.92
N VAL A 287 -8.96 15.92 16.03
CA VAL A 287 -9.46 17.30 16.14
C VAL A 287 -10.28 17.50 17.41
N PHE A 288 -11.15 16.55 17.76
CA PHE A 288 -11.92 16.59 19.01
C PHE A 288 -11.01 16.63 20.25
N LEU A 289 -9.96 15.81 20.27
CA LEU A 289 -8.96 15.83 21.35
C LEU A 289 -8.20 17.16 21.39
N MET A 290 -7.78 17.69 20.24
CA MET A 290 -7.11 18.99 20.19
C MET A 290 -7.99 20.10 20.75
N ILE A 291 -9.24 20.20 20.30
CA ILE A 291 -10.19 21.21 20.77
C ILE A 291 -10.41 21.10 22.28
N THR A 292 -10.58 19.87 22.78
CA THR A 292 -10.71 19.60 24.21
C THR A 292 -9.48 20.11 24.98
N VAL A 293 -8.27 19.79 24.52
CA VAL A 293 -7.02 20.23 25.16
C VAL A 293 -6.87 21.76 25.13
N LEU A 294 -7.17 22.40 24.00
CA LEU A 294 -7.07 23.85 23.86
C LEU A 294 -8.10 24.60 24.72
N ALA A 295 -9.30 24.04 24.91
CA ALA A 295 -10.36 24.61 25.74
C ALA A 295 -10.00 24.64 27.24
N ILE A 296 -9.07 23.80 27.69
CA ILE A 296 -8.65 23.73 29.09
C ILE A 296 -8.00 25.05 29.55
N TYR A 297 -7.20 25.70 28.70
CA TYR A 297 -6.49 26.93 29.08
C TYR A 297 -7.44 28.10 29.41
N PRO A 298 -8.42 28.47 28.55
CA PRO A 298 -9.41 29.48 28.89
C PRO A 298 -10.21 29.16 30.17
N MET A 299 -10.55 27.88 30.41
CA MET A 299 -11.26 27.48 31.64
C MET A 299 -10.47 27.77 32.91
N PHE A 300 -9.15 27.55 32.90
CA PHE A 300 -8.30 27.94 34.02
C PHE A 300 -8.27 29.46 34.20
N LYS A 301 -8.30 30.22 33.11
CA LYS A 301 -8.34 31.69 33.15
C LYS A 301 -9.65 32.20 33.76
N ILE A 302 -10.79 31.61 33.38
CA ILE A 302 -12.12 31.91 33.95
C ILE A 302 -12.20 31.57 35.45
N LYS A 303 -11.54 30.47 35.87
CA LYS A 303 -11.53 30.09 37.29
C LYS A 303 -10.98 31.19 38.19
N ASN A 304 -9.90 31.83 37.74
CA ASN A 304 -9.20 32.89 38.48
C ASN A 304 -9.76 34.31 38.24
N LEU A 305 -10.86 34.43 37.49
CA LEU A 305 -11.43 35.70 37.09
C LEU A 305 -12.13 36.39 38.27
N LYS A 306 -11.72 37.61 38.64
CA LYS A 306 -12.35 38.36 39.74
C LYS A 306 -13.57 39.14 39.21
N PRO A 307 -14.76 38.98 39.79
CA PRO A 307 -15.99 39.60 39.27
C PRO A 307 -15.89 41.13 39.11
N VAL A 308 -15.25 41.81 40.05
CA VAL A 308 -15.09 43.28 40.05
C VAL A 308 -14.15 43.77 38.95
N GLU A 309 -13.12 42.98 38.62
CA GLU A 309 -12.20 43.29 37.52
C GLU A 309 -12.86 43.00 36.17
N ALA A 310 -13.62 41.90 36.06
CA ALA A 310 -14.36 41.50 34.87
C ALA A 310 -15.41 42.54 34.42
N MET A 311 -16.13 43.13 35.39
CA MET A 311 -17.17 44.12 35.11
C MET A 311 -16.62 45.52 34.77
N ARG A 312 -15.32 45.73 34.95
CA ARG A 312 -14.62 47.00 34.64
C ARG A 312 -13.77 46.91 33.36
N ALA A 313 -13.62 45.72 32.80
CA ALA A 313 -12.79 45.43 31.63
C ALA A 313 -13.51 45.74 30.31
#